data_AF-A0A5C5CDL4-F1
#
_entry.id   AF-A0A5C5CDL4-F1
#
_cell.length_a   1.000
_cell.length_b   1.000
_cell.length_c   1.000
_cell.angle_alpha   90.00
_cell.angle_beta   90.00
_cell.angle_gamma   90.00
#
_symmetry.space_group_name_H-M   'P 1'
#
loop_
_entity.id
_entity.type
_entity.pdbx_description
1 polymer ?
#
loop_
_entity_poly.entity_id
_entity_poly.type
_entity_poly.pdbx_seq_one_letter_code
_entity_poly.pdbx_strand_id
1 'polypeptide(L)'
;MTSARLTETQMAIAELAVENRISMEALEKLAFERYPNATNEDFIIGLDAAADMLDDGVERAERELEALALVSTLFEGMPSGMTLEECAVAKAAKNDPVAISFLAYMKVSNGGEQ
;
A
#
# COMPACT_ATOMS: atom_id res chain seq x y z
N MET A 1 3.83 -2.73 21.33
CA MET A 1 4.62 -1.61 21.85
C MET A 1 3.81 -0.34 21.62
N THR A 2 3.73 0.55 22.59
CA THR A 2 2.97 1.81 22.48
C THR A 2 3.58 2.63 21.35
N SER A 3 2.82 2.89 20.27
CA SER A 3 3.20 3.85 19.23
C SER A 3 3.33 5.22 19.90
N ALA A 4 4.55 5.57 20.29
CA ALA A 4 4.85 6.92 20.74
C ALA A 4 4.66 7.81 19.51
N ARG A 5 3.79 8.81 19.62
CA ARG A 5 3.55 9.75 18.54
C ARG A 5 4.87 10.44 18.20
N LEU A 6 5.38 10.20 16.99
CA LEU A 6 6.60 10.82 16.48
C LEU A 6 6.48 12.34 16.54
N THR A 7 7.60 13.01 16.80
CA THR A 7 7.68 14.47 16.63
C THR A 7 7.62 14.83 15.15
N GLU A 8 7.32 16.11 14.86
CA GLU A 8 7.30 16.61 13.48
C GLU A 8 8.66 16.42 12.80
N THR A 9 9.76 16.65 13.52
CA THR A 9 11.13 16.45 13.00
C THR A 9 11.43 14.98 12.72
N GLN A 10 11.05 14.07 13.62
CA GLN A 10 11.25 12.63 13.42
C GLN A 10 10.44 12.11 12.22
N MET A 11 9.18 12.54 12.09
CA MET A 11 8.34 12.17 10.95
C MET A 11 8.92 12.70 9.63
N ALA A 12 9.36 13.96 9.61
CA ALA A 12 9.91 14.56 8.41
C ALA A 12 11.24 13.90 7.98
N ILE A 13 12.06 13.45 8.93
CA ILE A 13 13.24 12.62 8.64
C ILE A 13 12.83 11.25 8.09
N ALA A 14 11.78 10.64 8.63
CA ALA A 14 11.27 9.36 8.15
C ALA A 14 10.80 9.46 6.69
N GLU A 15 9.98 10.46 6.37
CA GLU A 15 9.51 10.75 5.01
C GLU A 15 10.69 11.00 4.06
N LEU A 16 11.67 11.81 4.50
CA LEU A 16 12.89 12.06 3.73
C LEU A 16 13.63 10.77 3.39
N ALA A 17 13.73 9.84 4.34
CA ALA A 17 14.39 8.55 4.17
C ALA A 17 13.62 7.63 3.19
N VAL A 18 12.29 7.59 3.29
CA VAL A 18 11.44 6.78 2.41
C VAL A 18 11.48 7.31 0.96
N GLU A 19 11.47 8.63 0.77
CA GLU A 19 11.44 9.25 -0.56
C GLU A 19 12.77 9.17 -1.31
N ASN A 20 13.90 9.16 -0.59
CA ASN A 20 15.21 9.32 -1.20
C ASN A 20 16.00 8.01 -1.23
N ARG A 21 16.32 7.53 -2.44
CA ARG A 21 17.21 6.38 -2.65
C ARG A 21 18.68 6.79 -2.63
N ILE A 22 19.12 7.38 -1.53
CA ILE A 22 20.49 7.89 -1.34
C ILE A 22 21.22 7.07 -0.27
N SER A 23 22.54 7.23 -0.19
CA SER A 23 23.33 6.59 0.87
C SER A 23 22.98 7.18 2.24
N MET A 24 23.20 6.39 3.30
CA MET A 24 22.94 6.82 4.68
C MET A 24 23.70 8.11 5.05
N GLU A 25 24.96 8.23 4.63
CA GLU A 25 25.76 9.45 4.86
C GLU A 25 25.18 10.69 4.15
N ALA A 26 24.65 10.51 2.94
CA ALA A 26 24.00 11.60 2.21
C ALA A 26 22.66 11.97 2.82
N LEU A 27 21.91 10.98 3.32
CA LEU A 27 20.65 11.17 4.02
C LEU A 27 20.83 11.90 5.34
N GLU A 28 21.82 11.50 6.15
CA GLU A 28 22.18 12.15 7.41
C GLU A 28 22.54 13.61 7.18
N LYS A 29 23.41 13.89 6.20
CA LYS A 29 23.77 15.26 5.83
C LYS A 29 22.55 16.08 5.41
N LEU A 30 21.69 15.51 4.57
CA LEU A 30 20.48 16.20 4.08
C LEU A 30 19.48 16.45 5.22
N ALA A 31 19.34 15.50 6.14
CA ALA A 31 18.47 15.61 7.30
C ALA A 31 18.92 16.76 8.21
N PHE A 32 20.21 16.84 8.57
CA PHE A 32 20.72 17.94 9.39
C PHE A 32 20.80 19.28 8.65
N GLU A 33 20.90 19.28 7.32
CA GLU A 33 20.80 20.50 6.52
C GLU A 33 19.36 21.07 6.53
N ARG A 34 18.35 20.21 6.39
CA ARG A 34 16.94 20.61 6.39
C ARG A 34 16.39 20.87 7.79
N TYR A 35 16.89 20.14 8.79
CA TYR A 35 16.44 20.18 10.17
C TYR A 35 17.64 20.46 11.09
N PRO A 36 18.17 21.70 11.10
CA PRO A 36 19.40 22.03 11.82
C PRO A 36 19.30 21.92 13.35
N ASN A 37 18.07 21.85 13.89
CA ASN A 37 17.80 21.63 15.31
C ASN A 37 17.54 20.16 15.65
N ALA A 38 17.55 19.26 14.66
CA ALA A 38 17.39 17.84 14.89
C ALA A 38 18.58 17.31 15.71
N THR A 39 18.28 16.44 16.66
CA THR A 39 19.31 15.70 17.39
C THR A 39 19.64 14.40 16.65
N ASN A 40 20.76 13.77 17.01
CA ASN A 40 21.06 12.43 16.53
C ASN A 40 19.98 11.41 16.95
N GLU A 41 19.34 11.63 18.09
CA GLU A 41 18.23 10.79 18.54
C GLU A 41 17.00 10.96 17.65
N ASP A 42 16.67 12.19 17.23
CA ASP A 42 15.59 12.44 16.27
C ASP A 42 15.86 11.77 14.92
N PHE A 43 17.13 11.78 14.48
CA PHE A 43 17.54 11.13 13.25
C PHE A 43 17.36 9.61 13.34
N ILE A 44 17.83 8.97 14.42
CA ILE A 44 17.70 7.51 14.61
C ILE A 44 16.22 7.12 14.71
N ILE A 45 15.42 7.83 15.50
CA ILE A 45 13.98 7.56 15.63
C ILE A 45 13.27 7.74 14.28
N GLY A 46 13.65 8.75 13.50
CA GLY A 46 13.12 8.94 12.14
C GLY A 46 13.49 7.80 11.19
N LEU A 47 14.69 7.23 11.31
CA LEU A 47 15.09 6.06 10.52
C LEU A 47 14.32 4.79 10.90
N ASP A 48 14.12 4.56 12.20
CA ASP A 48 13.30 3.43 12.67
C ASP A 48 11.86 3.56 12.14
N ALA A 49 11.28 4.76 12.21
CA ALA A 49 9.97 5.03 11.63
C ALA A 49 9.92 4.84 10.11
N ALA A 50 10.99 5.20 9.38
CA ALA A 50 11.07 4.95 7.95
C ALA A 50 11.08 3.46 7.61
N ALA A 51 11.76 2.64 8.42
CA ALA A 51 11.75 1.19 8.26
C ALA A 51 10.34 0.63 8.46
N ASP A 52 9.64 1.03 9.54
CA ASP A 52 8.25 0.64 9.79
C ASP A 52 7.33 1.06 8.62
N MET A 53 7.49 2.27 8.08
CA MET A 53 6.71 2.75 6.93
C MET A 53 6.95 1.93 5.65
N LEU A 54 8.19 1.49 5.42
CA LEU A 54 8.52 0.65 4.28
C LEU A 54 7.94 -0.75 4.44
N ASP A 55 8.01 -1.32 5.64
CA ASP A 55 7.43 -2.63 5.95
C ASP A 55 5.90 -2.60 5.81
N ASP A 56 5.23 -1.59 6.36
CA ASP A 56 3.79 -1.36 6.15
C ASP A 56 3.46 -1.21 4.65
N GLY A 57 4.32 -0.54 3.90
CA GLY A 57 4.22 -0.39 2.45
C GLY A 57 4.33 -1.72 1.70
N VAL A 58 5.24 -2.60 2.13
CA VAL A 58 5.41 -3.94 1.58
C VAL A 58 4.19 -4.80 1.89
N GLU A 59 3.73 -4.85 3.14
CA GLU A 59 2.54 -5.63 3.51
C GLU A 59 1.31 -5.19 2.70
N ARG A 60 1.15 -3.88 2.50
CA ARG A 60 0.07 -3.34 1.67
C ARG A 60 0.20 -3.81 0.22
N ALA A 61 1.39 -3.71 -0.35
CA ALA A 61 1.63 -4.13 -1.73
C ALA A 61 1.40 -5.64 -1.92
N GLU A 62 1.77 -6.46 -0.94
CA GLU A 62 1.50 -7.90 -0.93
C GLU A 62 0.00 -8.18 -0.91
N ARG A 63 -0.78 -7.53 -0.03
CA ARG A 63 -2.24 -7.68 -0.01
C ARG A 63 -2.89 -7.23 -1.32
N GLU A 64 -2.42 -6.12 -1.90
CA GLU A 64 -2.90 -5.65 -3.20
C GLU A 64 -2.57 -6.64 -4.33
N LEU A 65 -1.38 -7.24 -4.31
CA LEU A 65 -0.98 -8.29 -5.26
C LEU A 65 -1.84 -9.56 -5.11
N GLU A 66 -2.12 -10.00 -3.88
CA GLU A 66 -3.00 -11.13 -3.61
C GLU A 66 -4.42 -10.88 -4.14
N ALA A 67 -4.95 -9.68 -3.90
CA ALA A 67 -6.26 -9.28 -4.43
C ALA A 67 -6.26 -9.26 -5.97
N LEU A 68 -5.22 -8.73 -6.59
CA LEU A 68 -5.04 -8.73 -8.05
C LEU A 68 -4.94 -10.14 -8.61
N ALA A 69 -4.20 -11.03 -7.95
CA ALA A 69 -4.09 -12.43 -8.36
C ALA A 69 -5.47 -13.10 -8.33
N LEU A 70 -6.24 -12.91 -7.26
CA LEU A 70 -7.60 -13.44 -7.14
C LEU A 70 -8.52 -12.92 -8.26
N VAL A 71 -8.51 -11.62 -8.53
CA VAL A 71 -9.33 -11.00 -9.59
C VAL A 71 -8.87 -11.43 -10.98
N SER A 72 -7.56 -11.64 -11.20
CA SER A 72 -7.02 -12.09 -12.49
C SER A 72 -7.58 -13.43 -12.93
N THR A 73 -7.92 -14.31 -11.98
CA THR A 73 -8.57 -15.59 -12.26
C THR A 73 -9.88 -15.39 -13.03
N LEU A 74 -10.58 -14.27 -12.87
CA LEU A 74 -11.84 -14.02 -13.57
C LEU A 74 -11.67 -13.92 -15.09
N PHE A 75 -10.49 -13.51 -15.57
CA PHE A 75 -10.18 -13.43 -16.99
C PHE A 75 -9.71 -14.77 -17.59
N GLU A 76 -9.35 -15.75 -16.76
CA GLU A 76 -8.82 -17.02 -17.26
C GLU A 76 -9.85 -17.77 -18.13
N GLY A 77 -9.44 -18.10 -19.35
CA GLY A 77 -10.27 -18.79 -20.33
C GLY A 77 -11.38 -17.93 -20.94
N MET A 78 -11.41 -16.62 -20.66
CA MET A 78 -12.35 -15.68 -21.26
C MET A 78 -11.81 -15.13 -22.59
N PRO A 79 -12.69 -14.89 -23.59
CA PRO A 79 -12.33 -14.16 -24.80
C PRO A 79 -11.67 -12.81 -24.51
N SER A 80 -10.69 -12.44 -25.34
CA SER A 80 -10.07 -11.11 -25.31
C SER A 80 -11.08 -10.01 -25.59
N GLY A 81 -11.02 -8.91 -24.84
CA GLY A 81 -11.90 -7.75 -25.03
C GLY A 81 -13.13 -7.72 -24.13
N MET A 82 -13.35 -8.77 -23.33
CA MET A 82 -14.36 -8.75 -22.26
C MET A 82 -13.89 -7.90 -21.08
N THR A 83 -14.82 -7.14 -20.51
CA THR A 83 -14.63 -6.40 -19.26
C THR A 83 -14.59 -7.35 -18.07
N LEU A 84 -14.06 -6.87 -16.94
CA LEU A 84 -14.04 -7.63 -15.68
C LEU A 84 -15.44 -8.07 -15.24
N GLU A 85 -16.44 -7.20 -15.40
CA GLU A 85 -17.83 -7.49 -15.03
C GLU A 85 -18.43 -8.57 -15.93
N GLU A 86 -18.22 -8.51 -17.24
CA GLU A 86 -18.70 -9.54 -18.18
C GLU A 86 -18.07 -10.90 -17.89
N CYS A 87 -16.77 -10.92 -17.60
CA CYS A 87 -16.06 -12.13 -17.16
C CYS A 87 -16.66 -12.69 -15.85
N ALA A 88 -16.93 -11.82 -14.87
CA ALA A 88 -17.54 -12.23 -13.62
C ALA A 88 -18.97 -12.77 -13.82
N VAL A 89 -19.80 -12.16 -14.66
CA VAL A 89 -21.14 -12.68 -14.98
C VAL A 89 -21.05 -14.06 -15.63
N ALA A 90 -20.16 -14.22 -16.62
CA ALA A 90 -19.98 -15.49 -17.33
C ALA A 90 -19.47 -16.62 -16.40
N LYS A 91 -18.60 -16.31 -15.45
CA LYS A 91 -18.08 -17.27 -14.47
C LYS A 91 -19.05 -17.54 -13.33
N ALA A 92 -19.80 -16.55 -12.86
CA ALA A 92 -20.84 -16.74 -11.85
C ALA A 92 -21.95 -17.67 -12.37
N ALA A 93 -22.29 -17.60 -13.67
CA ALA A 93 -23.19 -18.55 -14.31
C ALA A 93 -22.70 -20.02 -14.26
N LYS A 94 -21.40 -20.23 -14.01
CA LYS A 94 -20.76 -21.54 -13.80
C LYS A 94 -20.50 -21.85 -12.32
N ASN A 95 -21.12 -21.11 -11.40
CA ASN A 95 -20.93 -21.21 -9.95
C ASN A 95 -19.50 -20.93 -9.46
N ASP A 96 -18.76 -20.05 -10.15
CA ASP A 96 -17.47 -19.58 -9.65
C ASP A 96 -17.66 -18.69 -8.40
N PRO A 97 -17.10 -19.07 -7.23
CA PRO A 97 -17.32 -18.36 -5.98
C PRO A 97 -16.67 -16.97 -5.95
N VAL A 98 -15.55 -16.78 -6.64
CA VAL A 98 -14.86 -15.48 -6.74
C VAL A 98 -15.72 -14.52 -7.54
N ALA A 99 -16.26 -15.00 -8.66
CA ALA A 99 -17.13 -14.21 -9.52
C ALA A 99 -18.43 -13.79 -8.82
N ILE A 100 -19.05 -14.71 -8.07
CA ILE A 100 -20.24 -14.42 -7.26
C ILE A 100 -19.94 -13.36 -6.19
N SER A 101 -18.82 -13.51 -5.48
CA SER A 101 -18.41 -12.58 -4.43
C SER A 101 -18.10 -11.19 -4.98
N PHE A 102 -17.41 -11.12 -6.12
CA PHE A 102 -17.13 -9.86 -6.82
C PHE A 102 -18.40 -9.13 -7.23
N LEU A 103 -19.37 -9.83 -7.85
CA LEU A 103 -20.65 -9.23 -8.25
C LEU A 103 -21.49 -8.78 -7.04
N ALA A 104 -21.44 -9.51 -5.93
CA ALA A 104 -22.09 -9.11 -4.69
C ALA A 104 -21.47 -7.81 -4.14
N TYR A 105 -20.15 -7.72 -4.10
CA TYR A 105 -19.44 -6.51 -3.71
C TYR A 105 -19.80 -5.32 -4.62
N MET A 106 -19.75 -5.48 -5.94
CA MET A 106 -20.08 -4.42 -6.89
C MET A 106 -21.52 -3.89 -6.72
N LYS A 107 -22.47 -4.75 -6.39
CA LYS A 107 -23.86 -4.33 -6.10
C LYS A 107 -23.98 -3.46 -4.84
N VAL A 108 -23.18 -3.76 -3.81
CA VAL A 108 -23.14 -2.94 -2.59
C VAL A 108 -22.44 -1.61 -2.87
N SER A 109 -21.30 -1.64 -3.56
CA SER A 109 -20.48 -0.45 -3.85
C SER A 109 -21.13 0.52 -4.83
N ASN A 110 -21.92 0.03 -5.79
CA ASN A 110 -22.70 0.88 -6.72
C ASN A 110 -24.05 1.33 -6.13
N GLY A 111 -24.34 0.98 -4.87
CA GLY A 111 -25.65 1.16 -4.23
C GLY A 111 -25.67 1.92 -2.90
N GLY A 112 -24.59 2.60 -2.47
CA GLY A 112 -24.61 3.48 -1.30
C GLY A 112 -23.48 4.51 -1.35
N GLU A 113 -23.65 5.81 -1.08
CA GLU A 113 -24.63 6.51 -0.21
C GLU A 113 -25.07 5.68 1.00
N GLN A 114 -24.18 5.59 2.00
CA GLN A 114 -24.57 5.53 3.41
C GLN A 114 -23.80 6.59 4.17
#